data_AF-A0A2P8ED42-F1
#
_entry.id   AF-A0A2P8ED42-F1
#
_cell.length_a   1.000
_cell.length_b   1.000
_cell.length_c   1.000
_cell.angle_alpha   90.00
_cell.angle_beta   90.00
_cell.angle_gamma   90.00
#
_symmetry.space_group_name_H-M   'P 1'
#
loop_
_entity.id
_entity.type
_entity.pdbx_description
1 polymer ?
#
loop_
_entity_poly.entity_id
_entity_poly.type
_entity_poly.pdbx_seq_one_letter_code
_entity_poly.pdbx_strand_id
1 'polypeptide(L)'
;MKKLAILFVMVIAIYSCQQEENSDYTGNEISYNLYQGSEFAYTGTVLVKELKNGDLELSLKLSGAKGDSEYYFPAHLHFGAYDNLDSPIAYLLNPVDIRKLESVTVLGQLSNGNKLNFNDFIAFNGHIKIHLADSGPEYQVILSVGNVGSNDNSVEAFKLENMTMCSPYY
;
A
#
# COMPACT_ATOMS: atom_id res chain seq x y z
N MET A 1 64.15 -22.33 -30.45
CA MET A 1 62.86 -23.02 -30.61
C MET A 1 61.95 -22.62 -29.45
N LYS A 2 60.73 -22.18 -29.78
CA LYS A 2 59.48 -22.12 -29.01
C LYS A 2 59.58 -22.71 -27.58
N LYS A 3 59.13 -22.02 -26.53
CA LYS A 3 57.70 -21.87 -26.23
C LYS A 3 57.46 -20.70 -25.26
N LEU A 4 56.55 -19.84 -25.68
CA LEU A 4 55.90 -18.79 -24.91
C LEU A 4 54.91 -19.44 -23.93
N ALA A 5 55.04 -19.20 -22.63
CA ALA A 5 54.04 -19.57 -21.64
C ALA A 5 53.43 -18.26 -21.07
N ILE A 6 52.28 -17.87 -21.62
CA ILE A 6 51.48 -16.75 -21.12
C ILE A 6 50.73 -17.25 -19.89
N LEU A 7 51.12 -16.77 -18.71
CA LEU A 7 50.40 -17.01 -17.47
C LEU A 7 49.24 -16.01 -17.40
N PHE A 8 48.04 -16.47 -17.75
CA PHE A 8 46.80 -15.72 -17.64
C PHE A 8 46.33 -15.76 -16.18
N VAL A 9 46.77 -14.80 -15.36
CA VAL A 9 46.22 -14.61 -14.01
C VAL A 9 44.95 -13.77 -14.16
N MET A 10 43.83 -14.48 -14.09
CA MET A 10 42.47 -13.97 -14.10
C MET A 10 42.26 -13.03 -12.90
N VAL A 11 42.13 -11.73 -13.15
CA VAL A 11 41.69 -10.73 -12.18
C VAL A 11 40.19 -10.95 -11.94
N ILE A 12 39.85 -11.63 -10.85
CA ILE A 12 38.48 -11.73 -10.36
C ILE A 12 38.16 -10.41 -9.68
N ALA A 13 37.58 -9.47 -10.43
CA ALA A 13 36.91 -8.31 -9.87
C ALA A 13 35.62 -8.79 -9.20
N ILE A 14 35.69 -9.05 -7.90
CA ILE A 14 34.50 -9.14 -7.05
C ILE A 14 33.87 -7.76 -6.98
N TYR A 15 32.97 -7.49 -7.93
CA TYR A 15 31.94 -6.46 -7.79
C TYR A 15 31.04 -6.91 -6.63
N SER A 16 31.35 -6.43 -5.42
CA SER A 16 30.37 -6.36 -4.36
C SER A 16 29.35 -5.32 -4.80
N CYS A 17 28.20 -5.76 -5.31
CA CYS A 17 27.03 -4.90 -5.41
C CYS A 17 26.70 -4.42 -3.99
N GLN A 18 27.16 -3.22 -3.64
CA GLN A 18 26.49 -2.44 -2.61
C GLN A 18 25.08 -2.22 -3.15
N GLN A 19 24.12 -2.95 -2.59
CA GLN A 19 22.71 -2.68 -2.79
C GLN A 19 22.53 -1.24 -2.31
N GLU A 20 22.28 -0.31 -3.24
CA GLU A 20 22.09 1.10 -2.95
C GLU A 20 21.05 1.22 -1.83
N GLU A 21 21.48 1.61 -0.63
CA GLU A 21 20.58 2.03 0.43
C GLU A 21 19.85 3.24 -0.12
N ASN A 22 18.57 3.04 -0.46
CA ASN A 22 17.74 4.03 -1.11
C ASN A 22 17.72 5.30 -0.26
N SER A 23 18.44 6.33 -0.71
CA SER A 23 18.87 7.45 0.12
C SER A 23 17.74 8.39 0.52
N ASP A 24 16.52 8.14 0.05
CA ASP A 24 15.41 9.07 0.15
C ASP A 24 14.56 8.85 1.41
N TYR A 25 14.78 7.74 2.14
CA TYR A 25 14.02 7.37 3.34
C TYR A 25 14.78 7.61 4.64
N THR A 26 14.05 7.84 5.73
CA THR A 26 14.64 7.96 7.09
C THR A 26 14.97 6.60 7.70
N GLY A 27 14.37 5.52 7.19
CA GLY A 27 14.41 4.17 7.76
C GLY A 27 13.20 3.85 8.65
N ASN A 28 12.37 4.84 8.98
CA ASN A 28 11.11 4.59 9.67
C ASN A 28 10.08 3.98 8.70
N GLU A 29 9.54 2.83 9.08
CA GLU A 29 8.49 2.15 8.33
C GLU A 29 7.53 1.38 9.23
N ILE A 30 6.30 1.20 8.76
CA ILE A 30 5.26 0.40 9.41
C ILE A 30 4.37 -0.26 8.36
N SER A 31 3.90 -1.48 8.63
CA SER A 31 3.08 -2.26 7.72
C SER A 31 1.77 -2.69 8.37
N TYR A 32 0.70 -2.70 7.59
CA TYR A 32 -0.62 -3.18 7.99
C TYR A 32 -1.16 -4.19 6.96
N ASN A 33 -1.90 -5.18 7.45
CA ASN A 33 -2.61 -6.14 6.62
C ASN A 33 -3.88 -5.52 6.04
N LEU A 34 -4.20 -5.89 4.81
CA LEU A 34 -5.48 -5.68 4.17
C LEU A 34 -6.15 -7.05 3.98
N TYR A 35 -7.30 -7.21 4.61
CA TYR A 35 -8.09 -8.43 4.62
C TYR A 35 -9.04 -8.46 3.43
N GLN A 36 -9.55 -9.65 3.12
CA GLN A 36 -10.53 -9.83 2.06
C GLN A 36 -11.85 -9.13 2.42
N GLY A 37 -12.35 -8.29 1.50
CA GLY A 37 -13.55 -7.47 1.72
C GLY A 37 -14.82 -7.96 1.02
N SER A 38 -14.72 -8.95 0.13
CA SER A 38 -15.84 -9.43 -0.69
C SER A 38 -15.64 -10.88 -1.11
N GLU A 39 -16.48 -11.37 -2.02
CA GLU A 39 -16.33 -12.70 -2.63
C GLU A 39 -15.06 -12.86 -3.48
N PHE A 40 -14.46 -11.74 -3.90
CA PHE A 40 -13.19 -11.74 -4.62
C PHE A 40 -12.05 -11.99 -3.63
N ALA A 41 -11.23 -13.01 -3.89
CA ALA A 41 -10.12 -13.43 -3.03
C ALA A 41 -8.89 -12.50 -3.16
N TYR A 42 -9.08 -11.21 -2.84
CA TYR A 42 -8.00 -10.25 -2.71
C TYR A 42 -7.68 -10.01 -1.25
N THR A 43 -6.42 -10.19 -0.88
CA THR A 43 -5.83 -9.72 0.37
C THR A 43 -4.64 -8.83 0.06
N GLY A 44 -4.01 -8.22 1.05
CA GLY A 44 -2.82 -7.42 0.79
C GLY A 44 -2.16 -6.83 2.01
N THR A 45 -1.29 -5.87 1.73
CA THR A 45 -0.56 -5.09 2.72
C THR A 45 -0.42 -3.66 2.25
N VAL A 46 -0.41 -2.73 3.19
CA VAL A 46 0.10 -1.37 2.99
C VAL A 46 1.40 -1.22 3.77
N LEU A 47 2.47 -0.82 3.10
CA LEU A 47 3.74 -0.44 3.71
C LEU A 47 3.85 1.09 3.67
N VAL A 48 4.05 1.69 4.84
CA VAL A 48 4.21 3.13 5.01
C VAL A 48 5.66 3.42 5.35
N LYS A 49 6.31 4.29 4.57
CA LYS A 49 7.69 4.70 4.78
C LYS A 49 7.78 6.21 4.92
N GLU A 50 8.65 6.66 5.82
CA GLU A 50 8.95 8.09 5.96
C GLU A 50 10.10 8.49 5.03
N LEU A 51 9.84 9.53 4.23
CA LEU A 51 10.82 10.18 3.37
C LEU A 51 11.62 11.22 4.16
N LYS A 52 12.87 11.48 3.76
CA LYS A 52 13.75 12.45 4.43
C LYS A 52 13.23 13.90 4.40
N ASN A 53 12.29 14.20 3.51
CA ASN A 53 11.61 15.49 3.46
C ASN A 53 10.40 15.59 4.43
N GLY A 54 10.12 14.51 5.19
CA GLY A 54 9.02 14.40 6.16
C GLY A 54 7.69 13.94 5.57
N ASP A 55 7.62 13.67 4.27
CA ASP A 55 6.43 13.08 3.64
C ASP A 55 6.35 11.57 3.90
N LEU A 56 5.18 10.99 3.68
CA LEU A 56 4.96 9.56 3.78
C LEU A 56 4.73 8.95 2.40
N GLU A 57 5.36 7.82 2.13
CA GLU A 57 5.07 6.99 0.97
C GLU A 57 4.29 5.75 1.42
N LEU A 58 3.11 5.53 0.81
CA LEU A 58 2.27 4.36 1.02
C LEU A 58 2.38 3.46 -0.21
N SER A 59 2.91 2.25 -0.01
CA SER A 59 2.98 1.20 -1.01
C SER A 59 1.91 0.15 -0.75
N LEU A 60 0.92 0.06 -1.62
CA LEU A 60 -0.11 -0.98 -1.60
C LEU A 60 0.35 -2.18 -2.42
N LYS A 61 0.18 -3.37 -1.86
CA LYS A 61 0.44 -4.64 -2.55
C LYS A 61 -0.67 -5.64 -2.25
N LEU A 62 -1.34 -6.11 -3.30
CA LEU A 62 -2.38 -7.12 -3.20
C LEU A 62 -1.88 -8.50 -3.63
N SER A 63 -2.51 -9.52 -3.07
CA SER A 63 -2.47 -10.91 -3.52
C SER A 63 -3.87 -11.30 -4.00
N GLY A 64 -3.96 -11.80 -5.21
CA GLY A 64 -5.23 -12.17 -5.84
C GLY A 64 -5.06 -12.42 -7.34
N ALA A 65 -6.16 -12.45 -8.08
CA ALA A 65 -6.14 -12.62 -9.52
C ALA A 65 -5.52 -11.40 -10.21
N LYS A 66 -4.68 -11.63 -11.22
CA LYS A 66 -4.18 -10.59 -12.12
C LYS A 66 -5.00 -10.58 -13.40
N GLY A 67 -5.12 -9.41 -14.01
CA GLY A 67 -5.71 -9.22 -15.33
C GLY A 67 -4.67 -8.68 -16.31
N ASP A 68 -4.97 -8.77 -17.60
CA ASP A 68 -4.14 -8.21 -18.68
C ASP A 68 -4.67 -6.86 -19.19
N SER A 69 -5.88 -6.46 -18.77
CA SER A 69 -6.48 -5.17 -19.11
C SER A 69 -5.80 -4.02 -18.37
N GLU A 70 -5.85 -2.83 -18.97
CA GLU A 70 -5.50 -1.59 -18.29
C GLU A 70 -6.65 -1.16 -17.37
N TYR A 71 -6.76 -1.84 -16.23
CA TYR A 71 -7.75 -1.55 -15.19
C TYR A 71 -7.06 -1.30 -13.84
N TYR A 72 -7.61 -0.39 -13.06
CA TYR A 72 -7.02 0.05 -11.80
C TYR A 72 -8.09 0.07 -10.70
N PHE A 73 -7.87 -0.67 -9.62
CA PHE A 73 -8.77 -0.71 -8.47
C PHE A 73 -8.62 0.58 -7.64
N PRO A 74 -9.68 1.37 -7.44
CA PRO A 74 -9.60 2.59 -6.63
C PRO A 74 -9.24 2.27 -5.19
N ALA A 75 -8.39 3.09 -4.59
CA ALA A 75 -7.92 2.92 -3.24
C ALA A 75 -8.11 4.21 -2.44
N HIS A 76 -8.69 4.10 -1.25
CA HIS A 76 -9.00 5.24 -0.40
C HIS A 76 -8.46 5.04 1.00
N LEU A 77 -7.83 6.08 1.55
CA LEU A 77 -7.61 6.23 2.98
C LEU A 77 -8.83 6.94 3.57
N HIS A 78 -9.44 6.37 4.60
CA HIS A 78 -10.60 6.92 5.31
C HIS A 78 -10.26 7.27 6.75
N PHE A 79 -11.01 8.22 7.32
CA PHE A 79 -11.04 8.43 8.77
C PHE A 79 -11.89 7.37 9.49
N GLY A 80 -11.53 7.03 10.72
CA GLY A 80 -12.25 6.03 11.52
C GLY A 80 -11.82 4.59 11.23
N ALA A 81 -12.30 3.66 12.04
CA ALA A 81 -12.12 2.22 11.80
C ALA A 81 -12.99 1.73 10.63
N TYR A 82 -12.65 0.58 10.04
CA TYR A 82 -13.33 0.06 8.85
C TYR A 82 -14.82 -0.28 9.04
N ASP A 83 -15.24 -0.48 10.29
CA ASP A 83 -16.59 -0.84 10.75
C ASP A 83 -17.39 0.38 11.27
N ASN A 84 -16.85 1.59 11.15
CA ASN A 84 -17.59 2.81 11.41
C ASN A 84 -18.58 3.12 10.28
N LEU A 85 -19.79 3.57 10.62
CA LEU A 85 -20.83 3.92 9.64
C LEU A 85 -20.45 5.16 8.79
N ASP A 86 -19.91 6.19 9.46
CA ASP A 86 -19.51 7.44 8.82
C ASP A 86 -17.98 7.55 8.80
N SER A 87 -17.40 7.23 7.65
CA SER A 87 -15.97 7.28 7.42
C SER A 87 -15.66 8.09 6.17
N PRO A 88 -15.54 9.42 6.27
CA PRO A 88 -15.16 10.26 5.15
C PRO A 88 -13.79 9.86 4.58
N ILE A 89 -13.60 10.08 3.28
CA ILE A 89 -12.32 9.89 2.61
C ILE A 89 -11.33 10.94 3.16
N ALA A 90 -10.23 10.47 3.74
CA ALA A 90 -9.09 11.28 4.16
C ALA A 90 -8.18 11.61 2.96
N TYR A 91 -7.95 10.64 2.08
CA TYR A 91 -7.11 10.82 0.89
C TYR A 91 -7.44 9.80 -0.21
N LEU A 92 -7.38 10.23 -1.47
CA LEU A 92 -7.47 9.35 -2.64
C LEU A 92 -6.08 8.81 -2.96
N LEU A 93 -5.86 7.51 -2.72
CA LEU A 93 -4.58 6.88 -3.02
C LEU A 93 -4.48 6.58 -4.53
N ASN A 94 -3.25 6.41 -5.02
CA ASN A 94 -3.07 5.93 -6.38
C ASN A 94 -3.70 4.55 -6.54
N PRO A 95 -4.51 4.32 -7.59
CA PRO A 95 -5.27 3.09 -7.72
C PRO A 95 -4.35 1.91 -8.04
N VAL A 96 -4.75 0.71 -7.61
CA VAL A 96 -3.95 -0.52 -7.75
C VAL A 96 -4.09 -1.08 -9.16
N ASP A 97 -2.98 -1.14 -9.90
CA ASP A 97 -2.94 -1.70 -11.25
C ASP A 97 -3.19 -3.22 -11.23
N ILE A 98 -4.26 -3.71 -11.87
CA ILE A 98 -4.65 -5.13 -11.85
C ILE A 98 -3.57 -6.07 -12.42
N ARG A 99 -2.70 -5.56 -13.31
CA ARG A 99 -1.64 -6.34 -13.96
C ARG A 99 -0.49 -6.63 -12.99
N LYS A 100 -0.26 -5.70 -12.05
CA LYS A 100 0.86 -5.75 -11.09
C LYS A 100 0.40 -6.10 -9.67
N LEU A 101 -0.82 -5.73 -9.32
CA LEU A 101 -1.41 -5.72 -7.98
C LEU A 101 -0.65 -4.80 -7.00
N GLU A 102 -0.12 -3.69 -7.52
CA GLU A 102 0.70 -2.76 -6.74
C GLU A 102 0.34 -1.31 -7.09
N SER A 103 0.45 -0.42 -6.10
CA SER A 103 0.48 1.03 -6.30
C SER A 103 1.33 1.72 -5.24
N VAL A 104 1.82 2.92 -5.55
CA VAL A 104 2.64 3.74 -4.65
C VAL A 104 2.08 5.15 -4.63
N THR A 105 1.88 5.72 -3.46
CA THR A 105 1.35 7.07 -3.25
C THR A 105 2.25 7.84 -2.28
N VAL A 106 2.73 9.02 -2.67
CA VAL A 106 3.28 9.98 -1.69
C VAL A 106 2.12 10.77 -1.11
N LEU A 107 1.90 10.66 0.20
CA LEU A 107 0.76 11.23 0.89
C LEU A 107 0.88 12.75 0.97
N GLY A 108 -0.11 13.42 0.39
CA GLY A 108 -0.25 14.86 0.48
C GLY A 108 -1.02 15.32 1.72
N GLN A 109 -1.54 16.53 1.62
CA GLN A 109 -2.50 17.06 2.59
C GLN A 109 -3.81 16.25 2.53
N LEU A 110 -4.32 15.85 3.68
CA LEU A 110 -5.60 15.16 3.82
C LEU A 110 -6.77 16.11 3.52
N SER A 111 -7.95 15.54 3.29
CA SER A 111 -9.19 16.30 2.99
C SER A 111 -9.61 17.28 4.10
N ASN A 112 -9.16 17.07 5.34
CA ASN A 112 -9.37 17.98 6.46
C ASN A 112 -8.29 19.07 6.60
N GLY A 113 -7.34 19.13 5.68
CA GLY A 113 -6.25 20.10 5.68
C GLY A 113 -5.03 19.69 6.50
N ASN A 114 -5.05 18.57 7.22
CA ASN A 114 -3.87 18.11 7.97
C ASN A 114 -2.85 17.44 7.05
N LYS A 115 -1.57 17.54 7.41
CA LYS A 115 -0.50 16.74 6.82
C LYS A 115 0.02 15.81 7.90
N LEU A 116 0.13 14.51 7.59
CA LEU A 116 0.63 13.52 8.54
C LEU A 116 2.15 13.39 8.40
N ASN A 117 2.87 13.48 9.51
CA ASN A 117 4.20 12.88 9.63
C ASN A 117 4.08 11.41 10.08
N PHE A 118 5.21 10.71 10.24
CA PHE A 118 5.22 9.29 10.58
C PHE A 118 4.54 8.97 11.94
N ASN A 119 4.79 9.78 12.97
CA ASN A 119 4.17 9.60 14.28
C ASN A 119 2.66 9.93 14.24
N ASP A 120 2.27 10.95 13.47
CA ASP A 120 0.86 11.26 13.25
C ASP A 120 0.15 10.10 12.56
N PHE A 121 0.80 9.44 11.60
CA PHE A 121 0.25 8.26 10.93
C PHE A 121 0.07 7.08 11.89
N ILE A 122 1.04 6.81 12.76
CA ILE A 122 0.90 5.76 13.79
C ILE A 122 -0.28 6.05 14.72
N ALA A 123 -0.51 7.32 15.06
CA ALA A 123 -1.64 7.74 15.89
C ALA A 123 -2.97 7.85 15.11
N PHE A 124 -2.92 7.85 13.78
CA PHE A 124 -4.07 8.11 12.92
C PHE A 124 -5.18 7.08 13.14
N ASN A 125 -6.39 7.55 13.41
CA ASN A 125 -7.57 6.67 13.42
C ASN A 125 -8.09 6.57 12.00
N GLY A 126 -7.70 5.52 11.28
CA GLY A 126 -8.10 5.33 9.90
C GLY A 126 -8.12 3.88 9.43
N HIS A 127 -8.53 3.73 8.18
CA HIS A 127 -8.50 2.47 7.46
C HIS A 127 -8.35 2.70 5.96
N ILE A 128 -7.96 1.66 5.23
CA ILE A 128 -7.88 1.66 3.77
C ILE A 128 -8.95 0.73 3.21
N LYS A 129 -9.60 1.16 2.13
CA LYS A 129 -10.49 0.33 1.29
C LYS A 129 -10.03 0.37 -0.16
N ILE A 130 -10.07 -0.78 -0.80
CA ILE A 130 -9.80 -0.93 -2.23
C ILE A 130 -11.06 -1.47 -2.88
N HIS A 131 -11.57 -0.74 -3.87
CA HIS A 131 -12.86 -0.98 -4.52
C HIS A 131 -12.69 -1.71 -5.84
N LEU A 132 -13.74 -2.41 -6.28
CA LEU A 132 -13.76 -2.99 -7.62
C LEU A 132 -13.81 -1.89 -8.68
N ALA A 133 -14.70 -0.90 -8.52
CA ALA A 133 -14.86 0.21 -9.46
C ALA A 133 -14.91 1.57 -8.74
N ASP A 134 -14.69 2.65 -9.50
CA ASP A 134 -14.73 4.04 -9.00
C ASP A 134 -16.14 4.63 -8.95
N SER A 135 -17.09 3.95 -9.58
CA SER A 135 -18.45 4.44 -9.79
C SER A 135 -19.41 3.28 -10.07
N GLY A 136 -20.71 3.59 -10.10
CA GLY A 136 -21.75 2.60 -10.35
C GLY A 136 -21.96 1.63 -9.18
N PRO A 137 -22.69 0.52 -9.41
CA PRO A 137 -23.01 -0.45 -8.35
C PRO A 137 -21.76 -1.16 -7.80
N GLU A 138 -20.75 -1.35 -8.66
CA GLU A 138 -19.49 -2.03 -8.32
C GLU A 138 -18.60 -1.19 -7.39
N TYR A 139 -18.87 0.11 -7.23
CA TYR A 139 -18.23 0.94 -6.20
C TYR A 139 -18.40 0.36 -4.79
N GLN A 140 -19.54 -0.27 -4.51
CA GLN A 140 -19.80 -0.86 -3.20
C GLN A 140 -18.98 -2.13 -2.95
N VAL A 141 -18.44 -2.76 -4.00
CA VAL A 141 -17.66 -3.99 -3.88
C VAL A 141 -16.27 -3.64 -3.37
N ILE A 142 -16.02 -3.93 -2.09
CA ILE A 142 -14.72 -3.74 -1.45
C ILE A 142 -13.90 -5.02 -1.66
N LEU A 143 -12.84 -4.95 -2.46
CA LEU A 143 -11.94 -6.07 -2.73
C LEU A 143 -11.11 -6.39 -1.49
N SER A 144 -10.53 -5.36 -0.88
CA SER A 144 -9.70 -5.51 0.31
C SER A 144 -9.80 -4.30 1.24
N VAL A 145 -9.67 -4.55 2.54
CA VAL A 145 -9.89 -3.55 3.59
C VAL A 145 -8.98 -3.80 4.78
N GLY A 146 -8.50 -2.75 5.44
CA GLY A 146 -7.75 -2.91 6.68
C GLY A 146 -7.61 -1.63 7.48
N ASN A 147 -7.70 -1.75 8.80
CA ASN A 147 -7.38 -0.68 9.72
C ASN A 147 -5.90 -0.26 9.60
N VAL A 148 -5.62 1.02 9.78
CA VAL A 148 -4.26 1.58 9.82
C VAL A 148 -4.11 2.54 11.00
N GLY A 149 -2.88 2.95 11.28
CA GLY A 149 -2.54 3.83 12.39
C GLY A 149 -2.82 3.15 13.73
N SER A 150 -3.66 3.76 14.57
CA SER A 150 -3.93 3.32 15.95
C SER A 150 -5.05 2.28 16.06
N ASN A 151 -5.77 2.01 14.98
CA ASN A 151 -6.84 1.03 14.96
C ASN A 151 -6.27 -0.40 14.94
N ASP A 152 -6.92 -1.33 15.65
CA ASP A 152 -6.49 -2.73 15.70
C ASP A 152 -6.55 -3.37 14.30
N ASN A 153 -5.39 -3.83 13.83
CA ASN A 153 -5.21 -4.49 12.54
C ASN A 153 -4.90 -5.99 12.68
N SER A 154 -5.06 -6.58 13.88
CA SER A 154 -4.88 -8.02 14.08
C SER A 154 -5.95 -8.84 13.34
N VAL A 155 -5.59 -10.07 12.98
CA VAL A 155 -6.51 -10.97 12.27
C VAL A 155 -7.68 -11.38 13.17
N GLU A 156 -7.47 -11.45 14.48
CA GLU A 156 -8.49 -11.78 15.47
C GLU A 156 -9.54 -10.67 15.58
N ALA A 157 -9.13 -9.40 15.48
CA ALA A 157 -10.01 -8.24 15.54
C ALA A 157 -10.80 -8.01 14.24
N PHE A 158 -10.31 -8.49 13.10
CA PHE A 158 -11.02 -8.35 11.83
C PHE A 158 -12.29 -9.21 11.79
N LYS A 159 -13.41 -8.58 11.39
CA LYS A 159 -14.75 -9.16 11.27
C LYS A 159 -15.40 -8.61 10.00
N LEU A 160 -15.39 -9.40 8.93
CA LEU A 160 -15.92 -8.99 7.63
C LEU A 160 -17.39 -8.55 7.71
N GLU A 161 -18.17 -9.24 8.53
CA GLU A 161 -19.60 -8.97 8.77
C GLU A 161 -19.89 -7.59 9.37
N ASN A 162 -18.89 -6.94 9.98
CA ASN A 162 -19.02 -5.61 10.56
C ASN A 162 -18.56 -4.50 9.59
N MET A 163 -17.97 -4.86 8.44
CA MET A 163 -17.45 -3.87 7.50
C MET A 163 -18.57 -2.98 6.95
N THR A 164 -18.40 -1.67 7.07
CA THR A 164 -19.33 -0.70 6.48
C THR A 164 -19.11 -0.59 4.97
N MET A 165 -20.21 -0.60 4.20
CA MET A 165 -20.18 -0.38 2.75
C MET A 165 -20.07 1.11 2.43
N CYS A 166 -19.28 1.45 1.42
CA CYS A 166 -19.23 2.84 0.93
C CYS A 166 -20.42 3.10 -0.01
N SER A 167 -21.14 4.21 0.20
CA SER A 167 -22.19 4.64 -0.74
C SER A 167 -21.65 5.72 -1.68
N PRO A 168 -21.90 5.64 -2.99
CA PRO A 168 -21.53 6.69 -3.93
C PRO A 168 -22.50 7.90 -3.90
N TYR A 169 -23.52 7.91 -3.03
CA TYR A 169 -24.65 8.86 -3.08
C TYR A 169 -24.87 9.70 -1.80
N TYR A 170 -23.81 10.07 -1.08
CA TYR A 170 -23.91 11.09 -0.02
C TYR A 170 -23.53 12.47 -0.55
#